data_AF-S7WNA5-F1
#
_entry.id   AF-S7WNA5-F1
#
_cell.length_a   1.000
_cell.length_b   1.000
_cell.length_c   1.000
_cell.angle_alpha   90.00
_cell.angle_beta   90.00
_cell.angle_gamma   90.00
#
_symmetry.space_group_name_H-M   'P 1'
#
loop_
_entity.id
_entity.type
_entity.pdbx_description
1 polymer ?
#
loop_
_entity_poly.entity_id
_entity_poly.type
_entity_poly.pdbx_seq_one_letter_code
_entity_poly.pdbx_strand_id
1 'polypeptide(L)'
;MLSSKDPLVKELDIFATGWENSKRKIRLIKVAEAYTLFKQLIQYYPVYCLSEYYSKVDLSNESFLKELTSKLPAPDMWINVGGQLVPKLCMDQLIADVKEGEINSWNDLHDRYIKLGNEYEEAKTKHAFAIAFADQGIETSDFDKSQLFEMLEASKSFRQAMSEKIYSSRKKDYDNPFRNMVYANEEERDLVLGALEDNGFIQTEKEESQKFIQQINDFQNSLNI
;
A
#
# COMPACT_ATOMS: atom_id res chain seq x y z
N MET A 1 -6.51 -6.53 -21.86
CA MET A 1 -6.95 -5.19 -22.33
C MET A 1 -6.52 -4.07 -21.40
N LEU A 2 -6.93 -4.05 -20.11
CA LEU A 2 -6.49 -3.00 -19.18
C LEU A 2 -4.97 -3.00 -18.94
N SER A 3 -4.38 -4.19 -18.79
CA SER A 3 -2.93 -4.37 -18.61
C SER A 3 -2.10 -4.05 -19.86
N SER A 4 -2.70 -4.14 -21.05
CA SER A 4 -2.03 -3.91 -22.34
C SER A 4 -2.04 -2.45 -22.79
N LYS A 5 -2.57 -1.52 -21.98
CA LYS A 5 -2.76 -0.09 -22.30
C LYS A 5 -3.36 0.13 -23.69
N ASP A 6 -4.26 -0.76 -24.09
CA ASP A 6 -4.88 -0.73 -25.41
C ASP A 6 -5.68 0.58 -25.56
N PRO A 7 -5.44 1.38 -26.62
CA PRO A 7 -6.16 2.64 -26.85
C PRO A 7 -7.69 2.47 -26.82
N LEU A 8 -8.21 1.31 -27.26
CA LEU A 8 -9.63 1.00 -27.28
C LEU A 8 -10.27 1.07 -25.89
N VAL A 9 -9.50 0.82 -24.82
CA VAL A 9 -9.99 0.88 -23.44
C VAL A 9 -10.43 2.30 -23.06
N LYS A 10 -9.84 3.34 -23.67
CA LYS A 10 -10.25 4.73 -23.43
C LYS A 10 -11.61 5.07 -24.06
N GLU A 11 -12.03 4.29 -25.04
CA GLU A 11 -13.29 4.47 -25.77
C GLU A 11 -14.45 3.67 -25.15
N LEU A 12 -14.14 2.73 -24.24
CA LEU A 12 -15.15 1.91 -23.58
C LEU A 12 -15.97 2.71 -22.55
N ASP A 13 -17.28 2.56 -22.63
CA ASP A 13 -18.21 3.00 -21.60
C ASP A 13 -18.32 1.91 -20.52
N ILE A 14 -17.65 2.15 -19.38
CA ILE A 14 -17.67 1.26 -18.23
C ILE A 14 -18.65 1.83 -17.20
N PHE A 15 -19.58 1.02 -16.71
CA PHE A 15 -20.62 1.46 -15.76
C PHE A 15 -20.55 0.72 -14.43
N ALA A 16 -20.72 1.45 -13.33
CA ALA A 16 -20.84 0.89 -11.99
C ALA A 16 -22.30 0.65 -11.61
N THR A 17 -22.55 -0.36 -10.78
CA THR A 17 -23.87 -0.72 -10.26
C THR A 17 -23.89 -0.62 -8.73
N GLY A 18 -25.01 -0.17 -8.16
CA GLY A 18 -25.22 -0.15 -6.70
C GLY A 18 -24.51 0.97 -5.94
N TRP A 19 -23.83 1.90 -6.62
CA TRP A 19 -23.10 3.01 -5.96
C TRP A 19 -24.02 4.17 -5.57
N GLU A 20 -25.10 4.39 -6.32
CA GLU A 20 -26.14 5.38 -5.98
C GLU A 20 -27.50 4.70 -5.98
N ASN A 21 -28.41 5.14 -5.09
CA ASN A 21 -29.82 4.73 -5.12
C ASN A 21 -30.57 5.46 -6.26
N SER A 22 -30.14 5.20 -7.49
CA SER A 22 -30.62 5.86 -8.70
C SER A 22 -30.76 4.86 -9.83
N LYS A 23 -31.72 5.09 -10.72
CA LYS A 23 -31.86 4.34 -11.98
C LYS A 23 -30.88 4.81 -13.06
N ARG A 24 -30.16 5.90 -12.81
CA ARG A 24 -29.19 6.47 -13.75
C ARG A 24 -27.98 5.54 -13.89
N LYS A 25 -27.51 5.38 -15.12
CA LYS A 25 -26.22 4.70 -15.37
C LYS A 25 -25.08 5.56 -14.85
N ILE A 26 -24.24 4.98 -13.99
CA ILE A 26 -23.07 5.65 -13.41
C ILE A 26 -21.85 5.24 -14.22
N ARG A 27 -21.35 6.16 -15.06
CA ARG A 27 -20.17 5.90 -15.89
C ARG A 27 -18.90 6.08 -15.06
N LEU A 28 -18.04 5.09 -15.06
CA LEU A 28 -16.68 5.18 -14.54
C LEU A 28 -15.80 5.89 -15.57
N ILE A 29 -15.07 6.90 -15.10
CA ILE A 29 -14.07 7.63 -15.90
C ILE A 29 -12.67 7.17 -15.50
N LYS A 30 -11.69 7.32 -16.42
CA LYS A 30 -10.26 7.07 -16.14
C LYS A 30 -9.93 5.65 -15.67
N VAL A 31 -10.71 4.65 -16.08
CA VAL A 31 -10.55 3.26 -15.61
C VAL A 31 -9.16 2.70 -15.93
N ALA A 32 -8.63 2.96 -17.12
CA ALA A 32 -7.28 2.52 -17.49
C ALA A 32 -6.18 3.12 -16.59
N GLU A 33 -6.30 4.41 -16.27
CA GLU A 33 -5.36 5.12 -15.40
C GLU A 33 -5.44 4.60 -13.96
N ALA A 34 -6.67 4.44 -13.45
CA ALA A 34 -6.91 3.89 -12.12
C ALA A 34 -6.39 2.46 -11.99
N TYR A 35 -6.63 1.61 -12.99
CA TYR A 35 -6.11 0.24 -13.03
C TYR A 35 -4.57 0.21 -13.04
N THR A 36 -3.93 1.05 -13.86
CA THR A 36 -2.47 1.14 -13.92
C THR A 36 -1.89 1.58 -12.57
N LEU A 37 -2.47 2.60 -11.95
CA LEU A 37 -2.06 3.05 -10.62
C LEU A 37 -2.26 1.98 -9.55
N PHE A 38 -3.37 1.24 -9.60
CA PHE A 38 -3.65 0.16 -8.68
C PHE A 38 -2.63 -0.98 -8.80
N LYS A 39 -2.21 -1.33 -10.03
CA LYS A 39 -1.13 -2.29 -10.26
C LYS A 39 0.20 -1.82 -9.68
N GLN A 40 0.53 -0.53 -9.85
CA GLN A 40 1.74 0.04 -9.22
C GLN A 40 1.66 0.02 -7.69
N LEU A 41 0.47 0.26 -7.12
CA LEU A 41 0.24 0.13 -5.68
C LEU A 41 0.44 -1.30 -5.19
N ILE A 42 -0.02 -2.31 -5.93
CA ILE A 42 0.23 -3.73 -5.63
C ILE A 42 1.74 -4.03 -5.59
N GLN A 43 2.51 -3.47 -6.53
CA GLN A 43 3.97 -3.66 -6.59
C GLN A 43 4.71 -2.91 -5.48
N TYR A 44 4.22 -1.73 -5.10
CA TYR A 44 4.77 -0.91 -4.02
C TYR A 44 4.49 -1.49 -2.62
N TYR A 45 3.31 -2.07 -2.43
CA TYR A 45 2.82 -2.58 -1.16
C TYR A 45 3.77 -3.53 -0.40
N PRO A 46 4.41 -4.55 -1.01
CA PRO A 46 5.37 -5.40 -0.31
C PRO A 46 6.57 -4.64 0.25
N VAL A 47 7.11 -3.68 -0.52
CA VAL A 47 8.25 -2.87 -0.07
C VAL A 47 7.83 -1.90 1.03
N TYR A 48 6.62 -1.34 0.96
CA TYR A 48 6.07 -0.54 2.05
C TYR A 48 5.90 -1.34 3.35
N CYS A 49 5.36 -2.55 3.29
CA CYS A 49 5.25 -3.40 4.48
C CYS A 49 6.65 -3.78 5.01
N LEU A 50 7.57 -4.06 4.09
CA LEU A 50 8.94 -4.36 4.43
C LEU A 50 9.65 -3.19 5.11
N SER A 51 9.46 -1.94 4.67
CA SER A 51 10.07 -0.76 5.30
C SER A 51 9.56 -0.54 6.73
N GLU A 52 8.29 -0.85 7.00
CA GLU A 52 7.72 -0.79 8.35
C GLU A 52 8.26 -1.93 9.24
N TYR A 53 8.34 -3.14 8.70
CA TYR A 53 8.82 -4.33 9.40
C TYR A 53 10.34 -4.29 9.67
N TYR A 54 11.12 -3.72 8.76
CA TYR A 54 12.59 -3.68 8.80
C TYR A 54 13.15 -2.96 10.04
N SER A 55 12.40 -2.06 10.68
CA SER A 55 12.81 -1.45 11.95
C SER A 55 13.15 -2.46 13.07
N LYS A 56 12.79 -3.74 12.88
CA LYS A 56 12.91 -4.81 13.88
C LYS A 56 13.75 -6.02 13.43
N VAL A 57 14.28 -6.07 12.20
CA VAL A 57 14.95 -7.27 11.66
C VAL A 57 16.36 -6.98 11.12
N ASP A 58 17.32 -7.82 11.49
CA ASP A 58 18.69 -7.80 10.95
C ASP A 58 18.73 -8.46 9.56
N LEU A 59 19.07 -7.67 8.54
CA LEU A 59 19.09 -8.07 7.15
C LEU A 59 20.47 -8.47 6.63
N SER A 60 21.52 -8.36 7.44
CA SER A 60 22.85 -8.81 7.04
C SER A 60 22.92 -10.32 6.79
N ASN A 61 21.89 -11.05 7.21
CA ASN A 61 21.76 -12.48 7.04
C ASN A 61 21.12 -12.84 5.70
N GLU A 62 21.83 -13.61 4.86
CA GLU A 62 21.32 -14.13 3.59
C GLU A 62 20.09 -15.05 3.75
N SER A 63 19.80 -15.54 4.97
CA SER A 63 18.56 -16.27 5.25
C SER A 63 17.30 -15.41 5.15
N PHE A 64 17.42 -14.08 5.24
CA PHE A 64 16.27 -13.17 5.23
C PHE A 64 15.38 -13.38 4.00
N LEU A 65 15.97 -13.46 2.81
CA LEU A 65 15.21 -13.67 1.57
C LEU A 65 14.42 -14.98 1.59
N LYS A 66 15.06 -16.05 2.07
CA LYS A 66 14.42 -17.36 2.22
C LYS A 66 13.31 -17.31 3.26
N GLU A 67 13.50 -16.60 4.36
CA GLU A 67 12.50 -16.46 5.41
C GLU A 67 11.28 -15.66 4.93
N LEU A 68 11.53 -14.56 4.20
CA LEU A 68 10.52 -13.71 3.61
C LEU A 68 9.65 -14.46 2.61
N THR A 69 10.25 -15.29 1.75
CA THR A 69 9.54 -16.06 0.74
C THR A 69 9.09 -17.44 1.23
N SER A 70 9.53 -17.87 2.42
CA SER A 70 9.10 -19.14 2.99
C SER A 70 7.62 -19.08 3.38
N LYS A 71 6.88 -20.11 2.97
CA LYS A 71 5.48 -20.31 3.37
C LYS A 71 4.61 -19.07 3.10
N LEU A 72 4.80 -18.43 1.95
CA LEU A 72 3.90 -17.34 1.55
C LEU A 72 2.45 -17.85 1.58
N PRO A 73 1.54 -17.11 2.22
CA PRO A 73 0.14 -17.50 2.26
C PRO A 73 -0.46 -17.38 0.86
N ALA A 74 -1.59 -18.05 0.63
CA ALA A 74 -2.44 -17.64 -0.48
C ALA A 74 -2.89 -16.18 -0.24
N PRO A 75 -3.17 -15.40 -1.31
CA PRO A 75 -3.71 -14.05 -1.20
C PRO A 75 -5.18 -14.09 -0.73
N ASP A 76 -5.36 -14.53 0.51
CA ASP A 76 -6.64 -14.81 1.16
C ASP A 76 -7.22 -13.56 1.84
N MET A 77 -8.47 -13.70 2.26
CA MET A 77 -9.24 -12.65 2.91
C MET A 77 -8.74 -12.38 4.33
N TRP A 78 -8.61 -11.10 4.64
CA TRP A 78 -8.40 -10.60 6.01
C TRP A 78 -9.70 -9.99 6.51
N ILE A 79 -9.96 -10.12 7.81
CA ILE A 79 -11.16 -9.60 8.47
C ILE A 79 -10.76 -8.60 9.56
N ASN A 80 -11.60 -7.59 9.79
CA ASN A 80 -11.42 -6.65 10.88
C ASN A 80 -11.99 -7.25 12.18
N VAL A 81 -11.14 -7.33 13.20
CA VAL A 81 -11.49 -7.73 14.56
C VAL A 81 -11.08 -6.58 15.48
N GLY A 82 -12.05 -5.75 15.88
CA GLY A 82 -11.82 -4.67 16.85
C GLY A 82 -10.79 -3.63 16.41
N GLY A 83 -10.64 -3.38 15.09
CA GLY A 83 -9.66 -2.44 14.54
C GLY A 83 -8.36 -3.09 14.04
N GLN A 84 -8.11 -4.34 14.38
CA GLN A 84 -6.98 -5.11 13.87
C GLN A 84 -7.42 -5.97 12.68
N LEU A 85 -6.60 -6.04 11.62
CA LEU A 85 -6.83 -6.99 10.53
C LEU A 85 -6.17 -8.32 10.88
N VAL A 86 -6.88 -9.42 10.68
CA VAL A 86 -6.39 -10.79 10.92
C VAL A 86 -6.71 -11.66 9.70
N PRO A 87 -5.83 -12.57 9.27
CA PRO A 87 -6.17 -13.54 8.25
C PRO A 87 -7.40 -14.35 8.66
N LYS A 88 -8.38 -14.50 7.76
CA LYS A 88 -9.61 -15.23 8.07
C LYS A 88 -9.33 -16.64 8.59
N LEU A 89 -8.35 -17.33 8.00
CA LEU A 89 -7.95 -18.67 8.41
C LEU A 89 -7.51 -18.72 9.89
N CYS A 90 -6.76 -17.71 10.34
CA CYS A 90 -6.34 -17.63 11.75
C CYS A 90 -7.54 -17.44 12.68
N MET A 91 -8.55 -16.66 12.27
CA MET A 91 -9.78 -16.50 13.05
C MET A 91 -10.62 -17.77 13.05
N ASP A 92 -10.75 -18.44 11.91
CA ASP A 92 -11.49 -19.69 11.80
C ASP A 92 -10.86 -20.78 12.68
N GLN A 93 -9.53 -20.85 12.71
CA GLN A 93 -8.80 -21.73 13.62
C GLN A 93 -9.04 -21.36 15.08
N LEU A 94 -8.97 -20.07 15.44
CA LEU A 94 -9.24 -19.60 16.80
C LEU A 94 -10.64 -20.02 17.27
N ILE A 95 -11.65 -19.92 16.41
CA ILE A 95 -13.02 -20.34 16.70
C ILE A 95 -13.10 -21.86 16.87
N ALA A 96 -12.35 -22.63 16.07
CA ALA A 96 -12.28 -24.08 16.20
C ALA A 96 -11.64 -24.49 17.54
N ASP A 97 -10.49 -23.91 17.89
CA ASP A 97 -9.75 -24.16 19.13
C ASP A 97 -10.64 -23.91 20.38
N VAL A 98 -11.49 -22.87 20.33
CA VAL A 98 -12.49 -22.60 21.39
C VAL A 98 -13.58 -23.66 21.45
N LYS A 99 -14.10 -24.10 20.30
CA LYS A 99 -15.17 -25.12 20.23
C LYS A 99 -14.68 -26.49 20.68
N GLU A 100 -13.43 -26.82 20.40
CA GLU A 100 -12.79 -28.09 20.72
C GLU A 100 -12.27 -28.14 22.17
N GLY A 101 -12.25 -26.98 22.85
CA GLY A 101 -11.81 -26.86 24.24
C GLY A 101 -10.30 -26.75 24.42
N GLU A 102 -9.55 -26.56 23.32
CA GLU A 102 -8.11 -26.24 23.37
C GLU A 102 -7.87 -24.86 23.99
N ILE A 103 -8.75 -23.90 23.69
CA ILE A 103 -8.85 -22.61 24.37
C ILE A 103 -10.04 -22.68 25.33
N ASN A 104 -9.75 -22.79 26.63
CA ASN A 104 -10.77 -23.03 27.65
C ASN A 104 -10.91 -21.89 28.67
N SER A 105 -10.13 -20.83 28.53
CA SER A 105 -10.24 -19.63 29.36
C SER A 105 -10.14 -18.33 28.55
N TRP A 106 -10.62 -17.24 29.16
CA TRP A 106 -10.43 -15.90 28.61
C TRP A 106 -8.95 -15.51 28.48
N ASN A 107 -8.11 -16.01 29.38
CA ASN A 107 -6.67 -15.74 29.34
C ASN A 107 -6.03 -16.40 28.11
N ASP A 108 -6.35 -17.67 27.83
CA ASP A 108 -5.81 -18.38 26.66
C ASP A 108 -6.24 -17.69 25.35
N LEU A 109 -7.49 -17.22 25.29
CA LEU A 109 -8.00 -16.46 24.14
C LEU A 109 -7.24 -15.15 23.96
N HIS A 110 -7.02 -14.41 25.06
CA HIS A 110 -6.25 -13.17 25.02
C HIS A 110 -4.79 -13.40 24.62
N ASP A 111 -4.15 -14.45 25.13
CA ASP A 111 -2.77 -14.79 24.76
C ASP A 111 -2.66 -15.11 23.27
N ARG A 112 -3.65 -15.81 22.71
CA ARG A 112 -3.73 -16.08 21.28
C ARG A 112 -3.91 -14.80 20.46
N TYR A 113 -4.72 -13.85 20.95
CA TYR A 113 -4.91 -12.55 20.30
C TYR A 113 -3.64 -11.69 20.34
N ILE A 114 -2.94 -11.67 21.48
CA ILE A 114 -1.63 -11.00 21.64
C ILE A 114 -0.63 -11.59 20.65
N LYS A 115 -0.58 -12.92 20.51
CA LYS A 115 0.27 -13.59 19.53
C LYS A 115 -0.03 -13.13 18.10
N LEU A 116 -1.31 -13.09 17.71
CA LEU A 116 -1.71 -12.59 16.38
C LEU A 116 -1.33 -11.12 16.16
N GLY A 117 -1.38 -10.29 17.21
CA GLY A 117 -0.89 -8.90 17.19
C GLY A 117 0.62 -8.81 17.00
N ASN A 118 1.39 -9.63 17.71
CA ASN A 118 2.85 -9.65 17.61
C ASN A 118 3.33 -10.12 16.22
N GLU A 119 2.63 -11.08 15.61
CA GLU A 119 2.95 -11.64 14.30
C GLU A 119 2.38 -10.81 13.13
N TYR A 120 1.60 -9.74 13.41
CA TYR A 120 0.84 -9.00 12.40
C TYR A 120 1.71 -8.41 11.29
N GLU A 121 2.79 -7.69 11.63
CA GLU A 121 3.62 -7.01 10.62
C GLU A 121 4.33 -8.02 9.71
N GLU A 122 4.78 -9.16 10.25
CA GLU A 122 5.36 -10.23 9.45
C GLU A 122 4.32 -10.86 8.53
N ALA A 123 3.15 -11.22 9.07
CA ALA A 123 2.06 -11.83 8.30
C ALA A 123 1.55 -10.90 7.18
N LYS A 124 1.42 -9.60 7.47
CA LYS A 124 1.03 -8.56 6.52
C LYS A 124 2.08 -8.40 5.42
N THR A 125 3.37 -8.41 5.79
CA THR A 125 4.47 -8.35 4.82
C THR A 125 4.46 -9.57 3.90
N LYS A 126 4.37 -10.79 4.45
CA LYS A 126 4.29 -12.02 3.65
C LYS A 126 3.06 -12.03 2.74
N HIS A 127 1.91 -11.56 3.22
CA HIS A 127 0.71 -11.41 2.40
C HIS A 127 0.91 -10.41 1.25
N ALA A 128 1.59 -9.29 1.49
CA ALA A 128 1.92 -8.31 0.47
C ALA A 128 2.82 -8.90 -0.64
N PHE A 129 3.83 -9.69 -0.26
CA PHE A 129 4.67 -10.44 -1.22
C PHE A 129 3.87 -11.47 -2.01
N ALA A 130 2.99 -12.23 -1.34
CA ALA A 130 2.13 -13.20 -2.00
C ALA A 130 1.22 -12.56 -3.07
N ILE A 131 0.64 -11.39 -2.77
CA ILE A 131 -0.17 -10.64 -3.74
C ILE A 131 0.69 -10.19 -4.92
N ALA A 132 1.87 -9.59 -4.66
CA ALA A 132 2.75 -9.10 -5.72
C ALA A 132 3.25 -10.23 -6.63
N PHE A 133 3.57 -11.40 -6.07
CA PHE A 133 4.02 -12.56 -6.83
C PHE A 133 2.89 -13.15 -7.67
N ALA A 134 1.70 -13.30 -7.11
CA ALA A 134 0.52 -13.74 -7.85
C ALA A 134 0.18 -12.79 -9.01
N ASP A 135 0.38 -11.48 -8.79
CA ASP A 135 0.10 -10.43 -9.77
C ASP A 135 1.09 -10.41 -10.95
N GLN A 136 2.36 -10.77 -10.70
CA GLN A 136 3.44 -10.79 -11.69
C GLN A 136 3.72 -12.20 -12.26
N GLY A 137 3.15 -13.25 -11.67
CA GLY A 137 3.45 -14.63 -12.03
C GLY A 137 4.85 -15.08 -11.61
N ILE A 138 5.38 -14.53 -10.50
CA ILE A 138 6.69 -14.91 -9.96
C ILE A 138 6.52 -16.15 -9.07
N GLU A 139 7.30 -17.19 -9.32
CA GLU A 139 7.42 -18.31 -8.40
C GLU A 139 8.41 -17.99 -7.28
N THR A 140 8.14 -18.45 -6.06
CA THR A 140 9.00 -18.16 -4.90
C THR A 140 10.43 -18.68 -5.07
N SER A 141 10.63 -19.72 -5.90
CA SER A 141 11.94 -20.28 -6.22
C SER A 141 12.80 -19.35 -7.08
N ASP A 142 12.16 -18.48 -7.84
CA ASP A 142 12.82 -17.60 -8.81
C ASP A 142 13.14 -16.24 -8.20
N PHE A 143 12.67 -15.99 -6.96
CA PHE A 143 12.90 -14.73 -6.26
C PHE A 143 14.29 -14.65 -5.65
N ASP A 144 15.06 -13.66 -6.11
CA ASP A 144 16.44 -13.44 -5.71
C ASP A 144 16.73 -11.98 -5.31
N LYS A 145 18.01 -11.72 -4.98
CA LYS A 145 18.50 -10.39 -4.62
C LYS A 145 18.31 -9.36 -5.73
N SER A 146 18.43 -9.76 -7.00
CA SER A 146 18.28 -8.87 -8.15
C SER A 146 16.84 -8.42 -8.31
N GLN A 147 15.89 -9.36 -8.20
CA GLN A 147 14.46 -9.05 -8.26
C GLN A 147 14.03 -8.18 -7.08
N LEU A 148 14.54 -8.45 -5.88
CA LEU A 148 14.31 -7.58 -4.72
C LEU A 148 14.84 -6.16 -5.00
N PHE A 149 16.06 -6.02 -5.51
CA PHE A 149 16.62 -4.71 -5.87
C PHE A 149 15.73 -3.94 -6.84
N GLU A 150 15.25 -4.59 -7.90
CA GLU A 150 14.33 -3.98 -8.86
C GLU A 150 13.02 -3.51 -8.21
N MET A 151 12.45 -4.32 -7.31
CA MET A 151 11.24 -3.95 -6.55
C MET A 151 11.48 -2.73 -5.66
N LEU A 152 12.65 -2.63 -5.01
CA LEU A 152 13.03 -1.49 -4.18
C LEU A 152 13.17 -0.21 -5.00
N GLU A 153 13.87 -0.26 -6.14
CA GLU A 153 14.04 0.89 -7.04
C GLU A 153 12.72 1.37 -7.64
N ALA A 154 11.89 0.42 -8.08
CA ALA A 154 10.54 0.72 -8.57
C ALA A 154 9.70 1.40 -7.48
N SER A 155 9.82 0.95 -6.23
CA SER A 155 9.10 1.51 -5.08
C SER A 155 9.58 2.91 -4.71
N LYS A 156 10.90 3.19 -4.75
CA LYS A 156 11.44 4.55 -4.58
C LYS A 156 10.89 5.50 -5.64
N SER A 157 10.98 5.09 -6.90
CA SER A 157 10.49 5.88 -8.04
C SER A 157 8.99 6.15 -7.94
N PHE A 158 8.20 5.14 -7.55
CA PHE A 158 6.77 5.28 -7.36
C PHE A 158 6.43 6.20 -6.18
N ARG A 159 7.10 6.04 -5.02
CA ARG A 159 6.89 6.89 -3.83
C ARG A 159 7.16 8.36 -4.13
N GLN A 160 8.25 8.65 -4.86
CA GLN A 160 8.58 10.00 -5.29
C GLN A 160 7.51 10.57 -6.23
N ALA A 161 7.15 9.83 -7.28
CA ALA A 161 6.11 10.25 -8.21
C ALA A 161 4.74 10.46 -7.53
N MET A 162 4.44 9.70 -6.48
CA MET A 162 3.23 9.87 -5.67
C MET A 162 3.25 11.20 -4.90
N SER A 163 4.37 11.53 -4.24
CA SER A 163 4.55 12.80 -3.52
C SER A 163 4.44 14.00 -4.47
N GLU A 164 5.05 13.92 -5.66
CA GLU A 164 4.95 14.95 -6.71
C GLU A 164 3.51 15.11 -7.23
N LYS A 165 2.75 14.03 -7.38
CA LYS A 165 1.33 14.06 -7.75
C LYS A 165 0.46 14.71 -6.68
N ILE A 166 0.76 14.46 -5.41
CA ILE A 166 0.07 15.10 -4.28
C ILE A 166 0.33 16.61 -4.33
N TYR A 167 1.58 17.03 -4.47
CA TYR A 167 1.96 18.43 -4.59
C TYR A 167 1.27 19.11 -5.78
N SER A 168 1.39 18.54 -6.98
CA SER A 168 0.78 19.11 -8.20
C SER A 168 -0.75 19.17 -8.12
N SER A 169 -1.39 18.17 -7.49
CA SER A 169 -2.84 18.21 -7.28
C SER A 169 -3.27 19.30 -6.31
N ARG A 170 -2.41 19.76 -5.40
CA ARG A 170 -2.69 20.90 -4.52
C ARG A 170 -2.35 22.22 -5.21
N LYS A 171 -1.18 22.29 -5.86
CA LYS A 171 -0.73 23.47 -6.62
C LYS A 171 -1.76 23.92 -7.66
N LYS A 172 -2.43 22.98 -8.34
CA LYS A 172 -3.48 23.32 -9.33
C LYS A 172 -4.58 24.23 -8.77
N ASP A 173 -4.88 24.14 -7.48
CA ASP A 173 -5.94 24.94 -6.87
C ASP A 173 -5.49 26.40 -6.66
N TYR A 174 -4.18 26.62 -6.48
CA TYR A 174 -3.53 27.94 -6.37
C TYR A 174 -3.26 28.56 -7.75
N ASP A 175 -2.99 27.76 -8.77
CA ASP A 175 -2.75 28.23 -10.13
C ASP A 175 -4.05 28.55 -10.89
N ASN A 176 -5.21 28.07 -10.42
CA ASN A 176 -6.46 28.15 -11.17
C ASN A 176 -7.06 29.57 -11.14
N PRO A 177 -7.14 30.28 -12.30
CA PRO A 177 -7.64 31.66 -12.33
C PRO A 177 -9.08 31.81 -11.84
N PHE A 178 -9.93 30.81 -12.09
CA PHE A 178 -11.33 30.83 -11.64
C PHE A 178 -11.47 30.59 -10.14
N ARG A 179 -10.52 29.89 -9.52
CA ARG A 179 -10.47 29.79 -8.05
C ARG A 179 -9.92 31.08 -7.45
N ASN A 180 -8.95 31.70 -8.11
CA ASN A 180 -8.34 32.94 -7.62
C ASN A 180 -9.25 34.17 -7.75
N MET A 181 -10.28 34.14 -8.61
CA MET A 181 -11.16 35.29 -8.84
C MET A 181 -11.95 35.76 -7.60
N VAL A 182 -12.06 34.93 -6.57
CA VAL A 182 -12.77 35.28 -5.31
C VAL A 182 -11.90 36.09 -4.36
N TYR A 183 -10.59 36.18 -4.63
CA TYR A 183 -9.63 36.94 -3.84
C TYR A 183 -9.22 38.19 -4.63
N ALA A 184 -8.96 39.29 -3.92
CA ALA A 184 -8.49 40.53 -4.51
C ALA A 184 -7.04 40.42 -5.01
N ASN A 185 -6.21 39.61 -4.36
CA ASN A 185 -4.82 39.35 -4.73
C ASN A 185 -4.31 38.01 -4.13
N GLU A 186 -3.06 37.65 -4.43
CA GLU A 186 -2.42 36.42 -3.93
C GLU A 186 -2.20 36.46 -2.41
N GLU A 187 -1.94 37.63 -1.83
CA GLU A 187 -1.74 37.80 -0.39
C GLU A 187 -3.01 37.46 0.39
N GLU A 188 -4.18 37.92 -0.06
CA GLU A 188 -5.48 37.58 0.52
C GLU A 188 -5.78 36.09 0.37
N ARG A 189 -5.49 35.52 -0.82
CA ARG A 189 -5.65 34.07 -1.05
C ARG A 189 -4.83 33.27 -0.03
N ASP A 190 -3.56 33.59 0.13
CA ASP A 190 -2.63 32.84 0.98
C ASP A 190 -2.94 33.06 2.47
N LEU A 191 -3.49 34.20 2.87
CA LEU A 191 -4.02 34.41 4.24
C LEU A 191 -5.27 33.55 4.51
N VAL A 192 -6.13 33.33 3.51
CA VAL A 192 -7.38 32.57 3.67
C VAL A 192 -7.15 31.06 3.54
N LEU A 193 -6.36 30.63 2.56
CA LEU A 193 -6.10 29.22 2.26
C LEU A 193 -4.86 28.66 2.99
N GLY A 194 -3.97 29.53 3.46
CA GLY A 194 -2.58 29.20 3.77
C GLY A 194 -1.71 29.25 2.51
N ALA A 195 -0.42 29.54 2.66
CA ALA A 195 0.52 29.39 1.56
C ALA A 195 0.66 27.90 1.17
N LEU A 196 0.87 27.62 -0.11
CA LEU A 196 1.05 26.25 -0.59
C LEU A 196 2.25 25.58 0.07
N GLU A 197 3.30 26.36 0.32
CA GLU A 197 4.57 26.00 0.93
C GLU A 197 4.39 25.66 2.41
N ASP A 198 3.48 26.34 3.09
CA ASP A 198 3.17 26.14 4.52
C ASP A 198 2.11 25.07 4.76
N ASN A 199 1.66 24.40 3.69
CA ASN A 199 0.70 23.33 3.81
C ASN A 199 1.31 22.13 4.54
N GLY A 200 0.94 21.95 5.82
CA GLY A 200 1.49 20.88 6.67
C GLY A 200 1.37 19.48 6.08
N PHE A 201 0.29 19.18 5.35
CA PHE A 201 0.13 17.89 4.69
C PHE A 201 1.18 17.67 3.57
N ILE A 202 1.47 18.70 2.76
CA ILE A 202 2.52 18.62 1.73
C ILE A 202 3.91 18.46 2.37
N GLN A 203 4.17 19.18 3.46
CA GLN A 203 5.45 19.08 4.16
C GLN A 203 5.65 17.68 4.73
N THR A 204 4.67 17.17 5.49
CA THR A 204 4.71 15.80 6.04
C THR A 204 4.87 14.76 4.93
N GLU A 205 4.14 14.89 3.82
CA GLU A 205 4.23 13.94 2.71
C GLU A 205 5.62 13.95 2.03
N LYS A 206 6.28 15.12 1.95
CA LYS A 206 7.67 15.21 1.44
C LYS A 206 8.65 14.56 2.41
N GLU A 207 8.52 14.82 3.71
CA GLU A 207 9.36 14.24 4.75
C GLU A 207 9.21 12.71 4.80
N GLU A 208 7.99 12.19 4.78
CA GLU A 208 7.71 10.76 4.75
C GLU A 208 8.24 10.11 3.47
N SER A 209 8.13 10.77 2.31
CA SER A 209 8.71 10.29 1.06
C SER A 209 10.23 10.19 1.14
N GLN A 210 10.89 11.20 1.70
CA GLN A 210 12.35 11.21 1.87
C GLN A 210 12.80 10.14 2.86
N LYS A 211 12.10 10.01 4.00
CA LYS A 211 12.35 8.98 5.01
C LYS A 211 12.24 7.58 4.41
N PHE A 212 11.18 7.32 3.64
CA PHE A 212 11.00 6.05 2.94
C PHE A 212 12.17 5.77 1.99
N ILE A 213 12.54 6.73 1.14
CA ILE A 213 13.65 6.57 0.20
C ILE A 213 14.97 6.27 0.95
N GLN A 214 15.22 6.95 2.06
CA GLN A 214 16.41 6.70 2.88
C GLN A 214 16.39 5.29 3.47
N GLN A 215 15.26 4.85 4.04
CA GLN A 215 15.11 3.49 4.57
C GLN A 215 15.41 2.42 3.50
N ILE A 216 14.96 2.64 2.26
CA ILE A 216 15.25 1.72 1.16
C ILE A 216 16.73 1.74 0.77
N ASN A 217 17.38 2.90 0.75
CA ASN A 217 18.82 2.97 0.50
C ASN A 217 19.63 2.26 1.59
N ASP A 218 19.25 2.43 2.86
CA ASP A 218 19.89 1.75 4.00
C ASP A 218 19.69 0.22 3.91
N PHE A 219 18.51 -0.20 3.46
CA PHE A 219 18.18 -1.59 3.19
C PHE A 219 19.05 -2.19 2.08
N GLN A 220 19.21 -1.48 0.96
CA GLN A 220 20.08 -1.87 -0.16
C GLN A 220 21.53 -2.01 0.29
N ASN A 221 22.06 -1.01 1.01
CA ASN A 221 23.41 -1.05 1.58
C ASN A 221 23.61 -2.25 2.51
N SER A 222 22.64 -2.56 3.37
CA SER A 222 22.71 -3.69 4.31
C SER A 222 22.76 -5.05 3.60
N LEU A 223 22.14 -5.14 2.44
CA LEU A 223 22.11 -6.37 1.62
C LEU A 223 23.28 -6.48 0.64
N ASN A 224 24.14 -5.45 0.56
CA ASN A 224 25.20 -5.31 -0.44
C ASN A 224 24.70 -5.41 -1.89
N ILE A 225 23.56 -4.77 -2.19
CA ILE A 225 22.94 -4.73 -3.52
C ILE A 225 22.63 -3.31 -3.96
#